data_AF-A0A7V2JYG1-F1
#
_entry.id   AF-A0A7V2JYG1-F1
#
_cell.length_a   1.000
_cell.length_b   1.000
_cell.length_c   1.000
_cell.angle_alpha   90.00
_cell.angle_beta   90.00
_cell.angle_gamma   90.00
#
_symmetry.space_group_name_H-M   'P 1'
#
loop_
_entity.id
_entity.type
_entity.pdbx_description
1 polymer ?
#
loop_
_entity_poly.entity_id
_entity_poly.type
_entity_poly.pdbx_seq_one_letter_code
_entity_poly.pdbx_strand_id
1 'polypeptide(L)'
;MTGKRGENDWCVLLAGTIIYWGALPVALLYGAMRIDSILAFSSLPAIVTVPIGAVILLASLVLSTWCVAALHLRGSGFPIVFMPPVRLVREGPYALSRHPLYWAFSGYLLGLSLIVRSLSGVIIVVPLFILLWILYAAAHEERVLLRRYGDEYRQYVKDVPVFFRAQRNTPGPSIVYATVYLVGKAIVHLFYSVIVEGEENLPSSGPFILLANHASYLDPVFLVAACNRYVRFFTTGEMMRSRFGRWFFNGMGSIPTSRYKVDSGSVRAFLSALKQGETLGIFPEGERTWDGNPLPISSTVMRLLKRANGPLVAARIVGSYAAYPRWSSYPLPGRIRVRFFAPSSANEMTETLAHIRGSEIGRTVLSRRTHGLERLIWACPVCGAIGGITSRGQKISCERCHAEWSLDRSLNVRAADGTSVPLPQFVSFLSEKDFFGETDSLSSIGSVDLLVGGEELTRVASGEVVYRDGALHVGERSFPLSEARIIRLEGKDRLDIGFAQDRRLRLVLHRDSPLKWERFLWDKLNIEP
;
A
#
# COMPACT_ATOMS: atom_id res chain seq x y z
N MET A 1 52.09 -22.84 -9.52
CA MET A 1 52.86 -22.03 -10.48
C MET A 1 52.76 -20.56 -10.07
N THR A 2 53.75 -20.08 -9.33
CA THR A 2 53.89 -18.68 -8.88
C THR A 2 54.58 -17.87 -9.98
N GLY A 3 53.78 -17.34 -10.92
CA GLY A 3 54.26 -16.40 -11.94
C GLY A 3 54.52 -15.03 -11.32
N LYS A 4 55.68 -14.45 -11.63
CA LYS A 4 56.06 -13.06 -11.28
C LYS A 4 54.95 -12.10 -11.74
N ARG A 5 54.28 -11.39 -10.81
CA ARG A 5 53.42 -10.23 -11.13
C ARG A 5 54.33 -9.14 -11.71
N GLY A 6 54.12 -8.77 -12.97
CA GLY A 6 54.96 -7.81 -13.69
C GLY A 6 54.50 -6.37 -13.49
N GLU A 7 55.38 -5.39 -13.75
CA GLU A 7 55.07 -3.95 -13.74
C GLU A 7 53.82 -3.58 -14.58
N ASN A 8 53.52 -4.37 -15.62
CA ASN A 8 52.35 -4.21 -16.49
C ASN A 8 51.01 -4.36 -15.73
N ASP A 9 50.97 -5.11 -14.63
CA ASP A 9 49.73 -5.32 -13.87
C ASP A 9 49.28 -4.04 -13.15
N TRP A 10 50.23 -3.24 -12.65
CA TRP A 10 49.93 -1.99 -11.96
C TRP A 10 49.42 -0.91 -12.91
N CYS A 11 49.95 -0.86 -14.14
CA CYS A 11 49.48 0.08 -15.17
C CYS A 11 48.02 -0.18 -15.55
N VAL A 12 47.61 -1.45 -15.71
CA VAL A 12 46.23 -1.82 -16.04
C VAL A 12 45.28 -1.49 -14.89
N LEU A 13 45.68 -1.76 -13.64
CA LEU A 13 44.91 -1.43 -12.44
C LEU A 13 44.72 0.09 -12.28
N LEU A 14 45.79 0.85 -12.48
CA LEU A 14 45.76 2.31 -12.40
C LEU A 14 44.85 2.89 -13.50
N ALA A 15 44.99 2.43 -14.74
CA ALA A 15 44.14 2.85 -15.85
C ALA A 15 42.66 2.53 -15.59
N GLY A 16 42.34 1.32 -15.13
CA GLY A 16 40.97 0.93 -14.77
C GLY A 16 40.40 1.80 -13.66
N THR A 17 41.21 2.12 -12.65
CA THR A 17 40.80 2.98 -11.54
C THR A 17 40.50 4.40 -12.01
N ILE A 18 41.37 4.99 -12.85
CA ILE A 18 41.18 6.33 -13.41
C ILE A 18 39.91 6.40 -14.27
N ILE A 19 39.66 5.38 -15.08
CA ILE A 19 38.47 5.33 -15.94
C ILE A 19 37.21 5.24 -15.09
N TYR A 20 37.14 4.27 -14.18
CA TYR A 20 35.90 4.01 -13.42
C TYR A 20 35.65 5.05 -12.34
N TRP A 21 36.66 5.49 -11.58
CA TRP A 21 36.46 6.43 -10.46
C TRP A 21 36.65 7.90 -10.84
N GLY A 22 37.26 8.17 -12.00
CA GLY A 22 37.47 9.53 -12.53
C GLY A 22 36.61 9.81 -13.76
N ALA A 23 37.04 9.31 -14.92
CA ALA A 23 36.52 9.73 -16.23
C ALA A 23 35.01 9.46 -16.41
N LEU A 24 34.55 8.26 -16.06
CA LEU A 24 33.13 7.88 -16.21
C LEU A 24 32.20 8.73 -15.31
N PRO A 25 32.44 8.87 -13.99
CA PRO A 25 31.66 9.75 -13.13
C PRO A 25 31.63 11.19 -13.63
N VAL A 26 32.78 11.73 -14.05
CA VAL A 26 32.86 13.10 -14.59
C VAL A 26 31.98 13.23 -15.84
N ALA A 27 32.03 12.27 -16.77
CA ALA A 27 31.20 12.28 -17.96
C ALA A 27 29.69 12.18 -17.63
N LEU A 28 29.32 11.31 -16.69
CA LEU A 28 27.94 11.13 -16.25
C LEU A 28 27.38 12.38 -15.54
N LEU A 29 28.18 13.01 -14.68
CA LEU A 29 27.81 14.25 -13.98
C LEU A 29 27.75 15.43 -14.94
N TYR A 30 28.67 15.52 -15.90
CA TYR A 30 28.60 16.51 -16.96
C TYR A 30 27.29 16.35 -17.75
N GLY A 31 26.94 15.12 -18.13
CA GLY A 31 25.65 14.81 -18.75
C GLY A 31 24.45 15.24 -17.89
N ALA A 32 24.46 14.96 -16.59
CA ALA A 32 23.43 15.39 -15.64
C ALA A 32 23.28 16.92 -15.63
N MET A 33 24.38 17.65 -15.48
CA MET A 33 24.36 19.12 -15.47
C MET A 33 23.85 19.71 -16.80
N ARG A 34 24.15 19.06 -17.94
CA ARG A 34 23.56 19.43 -19.23
C ARG A 34 22.05 19.19 -19.27
N ILE A 35 21.57 18.08 -18.72
CA ILE A 35 20.13 17.79 -18.61
C ILE A 35 19.43 18.83 -17.72
N ASP A 36 20.01 19.16 -16.56
CA ASP A 36 19.48 20.20 -15.67
C ASP A 36 19.36 21.55 -16.41
N SER A 37 20.38 21.89 -17.20
CA SER A 37 20.37 23.12 -18.02
C SER A 37 19.32 23.09 -19.14
N ILE A 38 19.11 21.94 -19.80
CA ILE A 38 18.13 21.80 -20.89
C ILE A 38 16.70 21.82 -20.36
N LEU A 39 16.45 21.18 -19.20
CA LEU A 39 15.13 21.06 -18.58
C LEU A 39 14.83 22.19 -17.58
N ALA A 40 15.74 23.16 -17.44
CA ALA A 40 15.64 24.28 -16.51
C ALA A 40 15.37 23.86 -15.06
N PHE A 41 16.00 22.76 -14.59
CA PHE A 41 15.88 22.33 -13.21
C PHE A 41 16.61 23.29 -12.26
N SER A 42 15.96 23.59 -11.13
CA SER A 42 16.59 24.38 -10.08
C SER A 42 17.66 23.55 -9.35
N SER A 43 18.78 24.21 -9.03
CA SER A 43 19.84 23.58 -8.25
C SER A 43 19.33 23.21 -6.86
N LEU A 44 19.77 22.06 -6.34
CA LEU A 44 19.39 21.61 -5.01
C LEU A 44 19.93 22.54 -3.90
N PRO A 45 19.27 22.66 -2.74
CA PRO A 45 19.73 23.52 -1.65
C PRO A 45 21.06 23.06 -1.04
N ALA A 46 22.12 23.87 -1.20
CA ALA A 46 23.48 23.51 -0.80
C ALA A 46 23.60 23.14 0.69
N ILE A 47 22.89 23.86 1.57
CA ILE A 47 22.97 23.67 3.02
C ILE A 47 22.51 22.27 3.46
N VAL A 48 21.65 21.63 2.66
CA VAL A 48 21.15 20.27 2.91
C VAL A 48 21.94 19.25 2.09
N THR A 49 22.13 19.49 0.80
CA THR A 49 22.63 18.44 -0.10
C THR A 49 24.13 18.24 -0.04
N VAL A 50 24.92 19.28 0.20
CA VAL A 50 26.38 19.14 0.23
C VAL A 50 26.85 18.29 1.43
N PRO A 51 26.37 18.50 2.68
CA PRO A 51 26.74 17.65 3.81
C PRO A 51 26.28 16.20 3.63
N ILE A 52 25.04 15.98 3.18
CA ILE A 52 24.51 14.63 2.92
C ILE A 52 25.33 13.95 1.83
N GLY A 53 25.61 14.66 0.73
CA GLY A 53 26.42 14.18 -0.37
C GLY A 53 27.83 13.79 0.07
N ALA A 54 28.47 14.60 0.92
CA ALA A 54 29.80 14.30 1.46
C ALA A 54 29.81 13.03 2.35
N VAL A 55 28.81 12.86 3.20
CA VAL A 55 28.67 11.64 4.04
C VAL A 55 28.47 10.40 3.18
N ILE A 56 27.56 10.47 2.19
CA ILE A 56 27.30 9.36 1.27
C ILE A 56 28.56 9.04 0.45
N LEU A 57 29.24 10.06 -0.05
CA LEU A 57 30.48 9.92 -0.81
C LEU A 57 31.56 9.21 0.01
N LEU A 58 31.78 9.66 1.25
CA LEU A 58 32.76 9.06 2.15
C LEU A 58 32.41 7.60 2.47
N ALA A 59 31.16 7.32 2.84
CA ALA A 59 30.71 5.96 3.12
C ALA A 59 30.87 5.03 1.91
N SER A 60 30.61 5.55 0.70
CA SER A 60 30.77 4.82 -0.56
C SER A 60 32.23 4.52 -0.90
N LEU A 61 33.14 5.46 -0.63
CA LEU A 61 34.59 5.27 -0.80
C LEU A 61 35.16 4.27 0.22
N VAL A 62 34.66 4.29 1.46
CA VAL A 62 35.02 3.29 2.48
C VAL A 62 34.52 1.91 2.05
N LEU A 63 33.26 1.80 1.61
CA LEU A 63 32.68 0.55 1.15
C LEU A 63 33.40 0.02 -0.09
N SER A 64 33.74 0.87 -1.06
CA SER A 64 34.44 0.46 -2.28
C SER A 64 35.85 -0.05 -1.95
N THR A 65 36.56 0.65 -1.07
CA THR A 65 37.88 0.25 -0.60
C THR A 65 37.81 -1.09 0.14
N TRP A 66 36.80 -1.29 0.99
CA TRP A 66 36.57 -2.57 1.66
C TRP A 66 36.27 -3.70 0.67
N CYS A 67 35.42 -3.46 -0.34
CA CYS A 67 35.14 -4.42 -1.39
C CYS A 67 36.41 -4.82 -2.16
N VAL A 68 37.20 -3.84 -2.62
CA VAL A 68 38.43 -4.09 -3.37
C VAL A 68 39.46 -4.84 -2.51
N ALA A 69 39.63 -4.42 -1.24
CA ALA A 69 40.52 -5.10 -0.31
C ALA A 69 40.07 -6.55 -0.05
N ALA A 70 38.76 -6.80 0.10
CA ALA A 70 38.23 -8.15 0.27
C ALA A 70 38.50 -9.03 -0.96
N LEU A 71 38.27 -8.52 -2.17
CA LEU A 71 38.60 -9.22 -3.42
C LEU A 71 40.09 -9.52 -3.54
N HIS A 72 40.95 -8.58 -3.17
CA HIS A 72 42.39 -8.76 -3.26
C HIS A 72 42.92 -9.75 -2.24
N LEU A 73 42.64 -9.50 -0.96
CA LEU A 73 43.21 -10.26 0.16
C LEU A 73 42.65 -11.67 0.25
N ARG A 74 41.36 -11.87 -0.11
CA ARG A 74 40.68 -13.16 0.04
C ARG A 74 40.46 -13.85 -1.32
N GLY A 75 40.10 -13.08 -2.34
CA GLY A 75 39.86 -13.58 -3.69
C GLY A 75 41.12 -13.75 -4.54
N SER A 76 42.26 -13.20 -4.10
CA SER A 76 43.54 -13.21 -4.84
C SER A 76 43.48 -12.56 -6.23
N GLY A 77 42.60 -11.57 -6.43
CA GLY A 77 42.50 -10.80 -7.67
C GLY A 77 41.78 -9.47 -7.48
N PHE A 78 41.44 -8.80 -8.57
CA PHE A 78 40.89 -7.45 -8.59
C PHE A 78 39.55 -7.40 -9.35
N PRO A 79 38.73 -6.36 -9.15
CA PRO A 79 37.47 -6.19 -9.89
C PRO A 79 37.69 -5.67 -11.32
N ILE A 80 38.65 -6.25 -12.05
CA ILE A 80 38.95 -5.94 -13.45
C ILE A 80 38.93 -7.22 -14.28
N VAL A 81 38.45 -7.11 -15.52
CA VAL A 81 38.25 -8.26 -16.43
C VAL A 81 39.54 -9.05 -16.65
N PHE A 82 40.69 -8.37 -16.67
CA PHE A 82 42.01 -8.96 -16.93
C PHE A 82 42.66 -9.64 -15.72
N MET A 83 42.27 -9.26 -14.50
CA MET A 83 42.80 -9.87 -13.27
C MET A 83 41.66 -10.22 -12.31
N PRO A 84 40.71 -11.08 -12.73
CA PRO A 84 39.58 -11.41 -11.90
C PRO A 84 40.02 -12.14 -10.62
N PRO A 85 39.22 -12.11 -9.54
CA PRO A 85 39.46 -12.94 -8.38
C PRO A 85 39.45 -14.43 -8.76
N VAL A 86 40.41 -15.17 -8.22
CA VAL A 86 40.57 -16.62 -8.43
C VAL A 86 39.68 -17.41 -7.47
N ARG A 87 39.50 -16.89 -6.24
CA ARG A 87 38.65 -17.48 -5.20
C ARG A 87 37.39 -16.66 -5.00
N LEU A 88 36.29 -17.34 -4.70
CA LEU A 88 35.03 -16.68 -4.36
C LEU A 88 35.14 -16.03 -2.99
N VAL A 89 34.87 -14.72 -2.91
CA VAL A 89 34.84 -13.98 -1.64
C VAL A 89 33.41 -13.94 -1.12
N ARG A 90 33.20 -14.46 0.10
CA ARG A 90 31.86 -14.59 0.72
C ARG A 90 31.69 -13.77 2.00
N GLU A 91 32.69 -12.98 2.36
CA GLU A 91 32.78 -12.33 3.66
C GLU A 91 32.81 -10.79 3.53
N GLY A 92 32.57 -10.07 4.63
CA GLY A 92 32.51 -8.61 4.62
C GLY A 92 31.32 -8.10 3.80
N PRO A 93 31.49 -7.10 2.90
CA PRO A 93 30.40 -6.60 2.06
C PRO A 93 29.78 -7.67 1.17
N TYR A 94 30.58 -8.67 0.77
CA TYR A 94 30.13 -9.80 -0.04
C TYR A 94 29.32 -10.83 0.76
N ALA A 95 29.28 -10.76 2.09
CA ALA A 95 28.32 -11.54 2.88
C ALA A 95 26.90 -10.93 2.82
N LEU A 96 26.81 -9.63 2.53
CA LEU A 96 25.56 -8.88 2.52
C LEU A 96 24.93 -8.82 1.13
N SER A 97 25.76 -8.68 0.10
CA SER A 97 25.37 -8.46 -1.29
C SER A 97 26.24 -9.29 -2.22
N ARG A 98 25.68 -9.79 -3.33
CA ARG A 98 26.50 -10.36 -4.41
C ARG A 98 27.24 -9.29 -5.22
N HIS A 99 26.73 -8.05 -5.22
CA HIS A 99 27.23 -6.95 -6.06
C HIS A 99 27.48 -5.66 -5.24
N PRO A 100 28.21 -5.73 -4.10
CA PRO A 100 28.40 -4.57 -3.21
C PRO A 100 29.24 -3.45 -3.84
N LEU A 101 30.09 -3.77 -4.82
CA LEU A 101 30.90 -2.78 -5.52
C LEU A 101 30.05 -1.87 -6.42
N TYR A 102 29.00 -2.41 -7.06
CA TYR A 102 28.05 -1.59 -7.82
C TYR A 102 27.24 -0.68 -6.91
N TRP A 103 26.90 -1.15 -5.71
CA TRP A 103 26.26 -0.33 -4.69
C TRP A 103 27.16 0.79 -4.20
N ALA A 104 28.42 0.49 -3.91
CA ALA A 104 29.42 1.50 -3.56
C ALA A 104 29.56 2.55 -4.68
N PHE A 105 29.60 2.13 -5.94
CA PHE A 105 29.68 3.05 -7.07
C PHE A 105 28.39 3.87 -7.27
N SER A 106 27.22 3.27 -7.08
CA SER A 106 25.94 3.97 -7.15
C SER A 106 25.82 5.03 -6.04
N GLY A 107 26.26 4.70 -4.82
CA GLY A 107 26.38 5.64 -3.72
C GLY A 107 27.39 6.76 -3.99
N TYR A 108 28.53 6.44 -4.60
CA TYR A 108 29.53 7.41 -5.03
C TYR A 108 28.95 8.43 -6.03
N LEU A 109 28.23 7.96 -7.06
CA LEU A 109 27.54 8.83 -8.01
C LEU A 109 26.45 9.69 -7.35
N LEU A 110 25.71 9.13 -6.39
CA LEU A 110 24.70 9.87 -5.63
C LEU A 110 25.33 10.98 -4.77
N GLY A 111 26.42 10.65 -4.07
CA GLY A 111 27.19 11.60 -3.27
C GLY A 111 27.70 12.77 -4.11
N LEU A 112 28.32 12.47 -5.26
CA LEU A 112 28.78 13.51 -6.19
C LEU A 112 27.63 14.35 -6.76
N SER A 113 26.52 13.71 -7.15
CA SER A 113 25.34 14.41 -7.70
C SER A 113 24.75 15.43 -6.71
N LEU A 114 24.72 15.07 -5.42
CA LEU A 114 24.27 15.96 -4.34
C LEU A 114 25.25 17.11 -4.07
N ILE A 115 26.56 16.85 -4.16
CA ILE A 115 27.62 17.85 -4.00
C ILE A 115 27.60 18.87 -5.15
N VAL A 116 27.46 18.42 -6.40
CA VAL A 116 27.29 19.32 -7.56
C VAL A 116 25.88 19.89 -7.67
N ARG A 117 24.99 19.53 -6.74
CA ARG A 117 23.60 20.02 -6.60
C ARG A 117 22.73 19.77 -7.83
N SER A 118 23.00 18.67 -8.54
CA SER A 118 22.28 18.28 -9.74
C SER A 118 21.04 17.45 -9.40
N LEU A 119 19.86 17.92 -9.81
CA LEU A 119 18.60 17.20 -9.60
C LEU A 119 18.54 15.98 -10.52
N SER A 120 18.81 16.14 -11.82
CA SER A 120 18.83 15.02 -12.78
C SER A 120 19.89 13.97 -12.44
N GLY A 121 21.01 14.35 -11.81
CA GLY A 121 21.98 13.40 -11.28
C GLY A 121 21.32 12.41 -10.31
N VAL A 122 20.51 12.93 -9.38
CA VAL A 122 19.81 12.14 -8.36
C VAL A 122 18.63 11.35 -8.93
N ILE A 123 17.79 11.96 -9.78
CA ILE A 123 16.51 11.36 -10.20
C ILE A 123 16.57 10.63 -11.55
N ILE A 124 17.59 10.86 -12.37
CA ILE A 124 17.74 10.25 -13.70
C ILE A 124 19.01 9.41 -13.76
N VAL A 125 20.18 10.03 -13.58
CA VAL A 125 21.47 9.37 -13.85
C VAL A 125 21.72 8.21 -12.89
N VAL A 126 21.57 8.43 -11.58
CA VAL A 126 21.77 7.38 -10.58
C VAL A 126 20.78 6.21 -10.76
N PRO A 127 19.45 6.42 -10.87
CA PRO A 127 18.51 5.33 -11.13
C PRO A 127 18.75 4.59 -12.44
N LEU A 128 19.10 5.31 -13.52
CA LEU A 128 19.41 4.69 -14.81
C LEU A 128 20.67 3.84 -14.73
N PHE A 129 21.73 4.33 -14.08
CA PHE A 129 22.93 3.55 -13.83
C PHE A 129 22.61 2.29 -13.01
N ILE A 130 21.77 2.42 -11.97
CA ILE A 130 21.32 1.29 -11.15
C ILE A 130 20.61 0.23 -11.99
N LEU A 131 19.67 0.65 -12.84
CA LEU A 131 18.96 -0.23 -13.75
C LEU A 131 19.93 -0.94 -14.71
N LEU A 132 20.84 -0.19 -15.34
CA LEU A 132 21.77 -0.73 -16.32
C LEU A 132 22.70 -1.77 -15.70
N TRP A 133 23.26 -1.51 -14.52
CA TRP A 133 24.14 -2.50 -13.90
C TRP A 133 23.36 -3.72 -13.39
N ILE A 134 22.11 -3.57 -12.92
CA ILE A 134 21.27 -4.73 -12.56
C ILE A 134 21.02 -5.61 -13.79
N LEU A 135 20.69 -5.01 -14.93
CA LEU A 135 20.49 -5.73 -16.19
C LEU A 135 21.78 -6.42 -16.64
N TYR A 136 22.91 -5.71 -16.58
CA TYR A 136 24.23 -6.28 -16.88
C TYR A 136 24.58 -7.44 -15.94
N ALA A 137 24.35 -7.27 -14.64
CA ALA A 137 24.64 -8.29 -13.64
C ALA A 137 23.81 -9.55 -13.90
N ALA A 138 22.50 -9.40 -14.12
CA ALA A 138 21.60 -10.53 -14.38
C ALA A 138 21.88 -11.22 -15.73
N ALA A 139 22.14 -10.46 -16.80
CA ALA A 139 22.28 -11.00 -18.15
C ALA A 139 23.67 -11.57 -18.42
N HIS A 140 24.71 -10.97 -17.84
CA HIS A 140 26.10 -11.27 -18.15
C HIS A 140 26.90 -11.71 -16.92
N GLU A 141 26.99 -10.87 -15.89
CA GLU A 141 27.92 -11.09 -14.78
C GLU A 141 27.61 -12.36 -13.98
N GLU A 142 26.35 -12.60 -13.61
CA GLU A 142 25.97 -13.81 -12.88
C GLU A 142 26.28 -15.08 -13.67
N ARG A 143 26.16 -15.04 -15.01
CA ARG A 143 26.54 -16.16 -15.88
C ARG A 143 28.05 -16.35 -15.96
N VAL A 144 28.82 -15.27 -15.93
CA VAL A 144 30.30 -15.34 -15.89
C VAL A 144 30.78 -15.88 -14.54
N LEU A 145 30.22 -15.38 -13.43
CA LEU A 145 30.55 -15.84 -12.08
C LEU A 145 30.19 -17.31 -11.88
N LEU A 146 29.02 -17.75 -12.38
CA LEU A 146 28.62 -19.16 -12.36
C LEU A 146 29.57 -20.05 -13.18
N ARG A 147 29.99 -19.61 -14.37
CA ARG A 147 30.97 -20.34 -15.19
C ARG A 147 32.34 -20.41 -14.52
N ARG A 148 32.75 -19.36 -13.79
CA ARG A 148 34.07 -19.27 -13.15
C ARG A 148 34.18 -20.12 -11.89
N TYR A 149 33.19 -20.05 -11.01
CA TYR A 149 33.27 -20.65 -9.66
C TYR A 149 32.38 -21.89 -9.50
N GLY A 150 31.58 -22.25 -10.51
CA GLY A 150 30.79 -23.48 -10.53
C GLY A 150 29.82 -23.60 -9.35
N ASP A 151 29.86 -24.75 -8.69
CA ASP A 151 28.92 -25.10 -7.62
C ASP A 151 29.14 -24.28 -6.34
N GLU A 152 30.37 -23.80 -6.11
CA GLU A 152 30.67 -22.89 -5.01
C GLU A 152 29.87 -21.59 -5.16
N TYR A 153 29.73 -21.06 -6.37
CA TYR A 153 28.88 -19.91 -6.60
C TYR A 153 27.39 -20.25 -6.52
N ARG A 154 26.95 -21.43 -7.00
CA ARG A 154 25.54 -21.85 -6.82
C ARG A 154 25.11 -21.87 -5.36
N GLN A 155 25.97 -22.36 -4.46
CA GLN A 155 25.69 -22.35 -3.03
C GLN A 155 25.63 -20.93 -2.50
N TYR A 156 26.60 -20.10 -2.85
CA TYR A 156 26.65 -18.69 -2.45
C TYR A 156 25.41 -17.89 -2.89
N VAL A 157 24.87 -18.15 -4.09
CA VAL A 157 23.63 -17.52 -4.57
C VAL A 157 22.41 -17.85 -3.69
N LYS A 158 22.40 -19.02 -3.04
CA LYS A 158 21.32 -19.39 -2.11
C LYS A 158 21.38 -18.55 -0.83
N ASP A 159 22.59 -18.27 -0.36
CA ASP A 159 22.81 -17.64 0.95
C ASP A 159 22.88 -16.11 0.87
N VAL A 160 23.28 -15.55 -0.29
CA VAL A 160 23.55 -14.12 -0.47
C VAL A 160 22.76 -13.56 -1.66
N PRO A 161 21.90 -12.54 -1.47
CA PRO A 161 21.11 -11.94 -2.54
C PRO A 161 21.90 -10.89 -3.35
N VAL A 162 21.38 -10.48 -4.52
CA VAL A 162 21.95 -9.39 -5.34
C VAL A 162 22.11 -8.09 -4.55
N PHE A 163 21.19 -7.81 -3.62
CA PHE A 163 21.07 -6.50 -2.98
C PHE A 163 21.63 -6.50 -1.57
N PHE A 164 20.81 -6.76 -0.57
CA PHE A 164 21.21 -6.96 0.81
C PHE A 164 20.46 -8.17 1.33
N ARG A 165 21.03 -8.89 2.31
CA ARG A 165 20.48 -10.13 2.93
C ARG A 165 19.04 -9.93 3.43
N ALA A 166 18.11 -10.03 2.49
CA ALA A 166 16.74 -10.48 2.65
C ALA A 166 16.74 -11.88 2.06
N GLN A 167 16.60 -12.89 2.92
CA GLN A 167 16.70 -14.32 2.59
C GLN A 167 15.91 -14.65 1.30
N ARG A 168 16.59 -15.25 0.33
CA ARG A 168 15.98 -15.77 -0.90
C ARG A 168 15.68 -17.25 -0.69
N ASN A 169 14.42 -17.64 -0.83
CA ASN A 169 13.81 -18.97 -0.64
C ASN A 169 13.13 -19.25 0.71
N THR A 170 12.91 -18.22 1.53
CA THR A 170 11.68 -18.15 2.34
C THR A 170 10.60 -17.47 1.50
N PRO A 171 9.33 -17.90 1.56
CA PRO A 171 8.25 -17.19 0.91
C PRO A 171 8.08 -15.84 1.64
N GLY A 172 8.64 -14.80 0.99
CA GLY A 172 9.08 -13.54 1.59
C GLY A 172 9.22 -12.46 0.51
N PRO A 173 9.35 -11.19 0.92
CA PRO A 173 8.89 -10.05 0.14
C PRO A 173 9.69 -9.81 -1.13
N SER A 174 8.99 -9.64 -2.26
CA SER A 174 9.63 -9.21 -3.51
C SER A 174 10.36 -7.87 -3.32
N ILE A 175 11.19 -7.48 -4.29
CA ILE A 175 11.82 -6.14 -4.27
C ILE A 175 10.78 -5.01 -4.15
N VAL A 176 9.58 -5.21 -4.72
CA VAL A 176 8.46 -4.26 -4.61
C VAL A 176 8.03 -4.15 -3.15
N TYR A 177 7.78 -5.29 -2.48
CA TYR A 177 7.41 -5.27 -1.07
C TYR A 177 8.52 -4.70 -0.19
N ALA A 178 9.77 -5.10 -0.36
CA ALA A 178 10.88 -4.58 0.44
C ALA A 178 11.01 -3.05 0.29
N THR A 179 10.85 -2.54 -0.93
CA THR A 179 10.86 -1.09 -1.21
C THR A 179 9.69 -0.39 -0.53
N VAL A 180 8.47 -0.90 -0.72
CA VAL A 180 7.24 -0.34 -0.11
C VAL A 180 7.30 -0.42 1.41
N TYR A 181 7.86 -1.49 1.97
CA TYR A 181 8.04 -1.66 3.40
C TYR A 181 9.02 -0.63 3.97
N LEU A 182 10.20 -0.47 3.37
CA LEU A 182 11.21 0.48 3.87
C LEU A 182 10.75 1.93 3.73
N VAL A 183 10.25 2.30 2.54
CA VAL A 183 9.73 3.65 2.27
C VAL A 183 8.48 3.90 3.11
N GLY A 184 7.55 2.95 3.17
CA GLY A 184 6.34 3.03 3.97
C GLY A 184 6.65 3.19 5.46
N LYS A 185 7.58 2.40 6.02
CA LYS A 185 8.01 2.52 7.41
C LYS A 185 8.62 3.90 7.68
N ALA A 186 9.46 4.42 6.79
CA ALA A 186 10.03 5.76 6.91
C ALA A 186 8.94 6.86 6.88
N ILE A 187 7.99 6.78 5.95
CA ILE A 187 6.83 7.69 5.87
C ILE A 187 6.00 7.60 7.16
N VAL A 188 5.73 6.38 7.63
CA VAL A 188 4.99 6.16 8.88
C VAL A 188 5.69 6.83 10.06
N HIS A 189 7.00 6.68 10.20
CA HIS A 189 7.77 7.30 11.28
C HIS A 189 7.82 8.84 11.19
N LEU A 190 7.82 9.39 9.98
CA LEU A 190 7.88 10.83 9.76
C LEU A 190 6.55 11.54 10.03
N PHE A 191 5.43 10.92 9.64
CA PHE A 191 4.12 11.56 9.67
C PHE A 191 3.19 11.03 10.75
N TYR A 192 3.48 9.89 11.39
CA TYR A 192 2.58 9.27 12.36
C TYR A 192 3.31 8.91 13.64
N SER A 193 2.67 9.20 14.77
CA SER A 193 3.11 8.71 16.06
C SER A 193 2.47 7.33 16.28
N VAL A 194 3.24 6.28 16.01
CA VAL A 194 2.80 4.89 16.15
C VAL A 194 3.17 4.36 17.54
N ILE A 195 2.17 3.84 18.25
CA ILE A 195 2.31 3.16 19.53
C ILE A 195 1.94 1.70 19.29
N VAL A 196 2.86 0.79 19.60
CA VAL A 196 2.65 -0.66 19.48
C VAL A 196 2.52 -1.24 20.89
N GLU A 197 1.46 -2.00 21.11
CA GLU A 197 1.16 -2.67 22.38
C GLU A 197 1.00 -4.17 22.14
N GLY A 198 1.51 -5.01 23.04
CA GLY A 198 1.36 -6.46 22.94
C GLY A 198 2.21 -7.11 21.85
N GLU A 199 3.31 -6.48 21.41
CA GLU A 199 4.21 -7.04 20.40
C GLU A 199 4.74 -8.43 20.83
N GLU A 200 4.92 -8.64 22.13
CA GLU A 200 5.28 -9.91 22.75
C GLU A 200 4.28 -11.05 22.51
N ASN A 201 3.02 -10.73 22.14
CA ASN A 201 2.00 -11.72 21.79
C ASN A 201 2.19 -12.28 20.37
N LEU A 202 3.02 -11.65 19.54
CA LEU A 202 3.29 -12.15 18.19
C LEU A 202 4.15 -13.41 18.26
N PRO A 203 3.78 -14.50 17.55
CA PRO A 203 4.62 -15.67 17.45
C PRO A 203 6.03 -15.31 16.95
N SER A 204 7.05 -15.64 17.74
CA SER A 204 8.46 -15.34 17.44
C SER A 204 8.99 -16.07 16.20
N SER A 205 8.37 -17.21 15.86
CA SER A 205 8.66 -17.97 14.65
C SER A 205 7.40 -18.66 14.11
N GLY A 206 7.49 -19.12 12.86
CA GLY A 206 6.37 -19.76 12.17
C GLY A 206 5.32 -18.80 11.60
N PRO A 207 4.35 -19.34 10.83
CA PRO A 207 3.24 -18.58 10.29
C PRO A 207 2.15 -18.34 11.32
N PHE A 208 1.42 -17.24 11.17
CA PHE A 208 0.18 -16.99 11.88
C PHE A 208 -0.79 -16.21 10.98
N ILE A 209 -2.05 -16.17 11.39
CA ILE A 209 -3.09 -15.37 10.74
C ILE A 209 -3.39 -14.17 11.62
N LEU A 210 -3.15 -12.99 11.09
CA LEU A 210 -3.37 -11.72 11.74
C LEU A 210 -4.75 -11.17 11.35
N LEU A 211 -5.59 -10.91 12.34
CA LEU A 211 -6.95 -10.40 12.18
C LEU A 211 -7.04 -8.98 12.72
N ALA A 212 -7.43 -8.00 11.90
CA ALA A 212 -7.52 -6.61 12.34
C ALA A 212 -8.80 -5.93 11.88
N ASN A 213 -9.26 -4.92 12.62
CA ASN A 213 -10.33 -4.03 12.15
C ASN A 213 -9.89 -3.22 10.92
N HIS A 214 -10.84 -2.81 10.08
CA HIS A 214 -10.54 -2.13 8.82
C HIS A 214 -11.29 -0.80 8.67
N ALA A 215 -10.58 0.30 8.90
CA ALA A 215 -11.14 1.65 8.83
C ALA A 215 -10.43 2.57 7.83
N SER A 216 -9.25 2.18 7.33
CA SER A 216 -8.42 3.01 6.45
C SER A 216 -7.72 2.21 5.36
N TYR A 217 -7.43 2.87 4.24
CA TYR A 217 -6.53 2.32 3.21
C TYR A 217 -5.11 2.07 3.74
N LEU A 218 -4.71 2.74 4.82
CA LEU A 218 -3.38 2.61 5.42
C LEU A 218 -3.28 1.50 6.46
N ASP A 219 -4.38 0.82 6.81
CA ASP A 219 -4.37 -0.24 7.82
C ASP A 219 -3.35 -1.35 7.51
N PRO A 220 -3.25 -1.89 6.28
CA PRO A 220 -2.23 -2.90 5.97
C PRO A 220 -0.80 -2.37 6.20
N VAL A 221 -0.56 -1.08 5.94
CA VAL A 221 0.75 -0.45 6.10
C VAL A 221 1.09 -0.30 7.59
N PHE A 222 0.14 0.19 8.40
CA PHE A 222 0.33 0.31 9.84
C PHE A 222 0.53 -1.05 10.51
N LEU A 223 -0.25 -2.04 10.09
CA LEU A 223 -0.18 -3.39 10.64
C LEU A 223 1.17 -4.05 10.32
N VAL A 224 1.65 -3.96 9.07
CA VAL A 224 2.97 -4.46 8.66
C VAL A 224 4.11 -3.71 9.36
N ALA A 225 3.99 -2.38 9.50
CA ALA A 225 5.00 -1.58 10.18
C ALA A 225 5.09 -1.93 11.68
N ALA A 226 3.96 -2.23 12.32
CA ALA A 226 3.88 -2.60 13.74
C ALA A 226 4.27 -4.06 13.99
N CYS A 227 3.86 -5.02 13.15
CA CYS A 227 4.17 -6.43 13.36
C CYS A 227 5.58 -6.82 12.93
N ASN A 228 6.24 -5.97 12.14
CA ASN A 228 7.61 -6.16 11.66
C ASN A 228 7.83 -7.52 10.93
N ARG A 229 6.78 -8.07 10.31
CA ARG A 229 6.77 -9.35 9.59
C ARG A 229 6.25 -9.14 8.18
N TYR A 230 6.67 -10.00 7.25
CA TYR A 230 6.05 -10.08 5.93
C TYR A 230 4.64 -10.65 6.08
N VAL A 231 3.63 -9.86 5.70
CA VAL A 231 2.22 -10.24 5.78
C VAL A 231 1.58 -10.13 4.40
N ARG A 232 0.89 -11.20 3.98
CA ARG A 232 0.10 -11.22 2.75
C ARG A 232 -1.35 -10.95 3.05
N PHE A 233 -1.94 -10.00 2.34
CA PHE A 233 -3.35 -9.65 2.49
C PHE A 233 -4.15 -10.08 1.27
N PHE A 234 -5.46 -10.29 1.48
CA PHE A 234 -6.39 -10.30 0.35
C PHE A 234 -6.46 -8.92 -0.29
N THR A 235 -6.52 -8.88 -1.62
CA THR A 235 -6.80 -7.67 -2.39
C THR A 235 -7.90 -7.94 -3.38
N THR A 236 -8.69 -6.93 -3.71
CA THR A 236 -9.80 -7.12 -4.65
C THR A 236 -9.29 -7.20 -6.08
N GLY A 237 -9.83 -8.13 -6.87
CA GLY A 237 -9.42 -8.33 -8.27
C GLY A 237 -9.45 -7.06 -9.11
N GLU A 238 -10.33 -6.10 -8.78
CA GLU A 238 -10.36 -4.77 -9.43
C GLU A 238 -9.01 -4.04 -9.38
N MET A 239 -8.28 -4.13 -8.26
CA MET A 239 -6.97 -3.49 -8.09
C MET A 239 -5.90 -4.11 -8.99
N MET A 240 -6.16 -5.31 -9.53
CA MET A 240 -5.25 -6.09 -10.37
C MET A 240 -5.65 -6.08 -11.85
N ARG A 241 -6.68 -5.31 -12.23
CA ARG A 241 -7.12 -5.19 -13.63
C ARG A 241 -6.08 -4.51 -14.51
N SER A 242 -5.45 -3.44 -14.02
CA SER A 242 -4.41 -2.73 -14.77
C SER A 242 -3.09 -3.52 -14.75
N ARG A 243 -2.28 -3.38 -15.81
CA ARG A 243 -0.95 -4.02 -15.89
C ARG A 243 -0.07 -3.63 -14.70
N PHE A 244 -0.08 -2.34 -14.36
CA PHE A 244 0.64 -1.81 -13.21
C PHE A 244 0.12 -2.38 -11.89
N GLY A 245 -1.21 -2.35 -11.68
CA GLY A 245 -1.82 -2.89 -10.47
C GLY A 245 -1.51 -4.36 -10.28
N ARG A 246 -1.62 -5.17 -11.34
CA ARG A 246 -1.26 -6.58 -11.33
C ARG A 246 0.21 -6.79 -10.94
N TRP A 247 1.14 -6.07 -11.57
CA TRP A 247 2.56 -6.13 -11.22
C TRP A 247 2.81 -5.75 -9.75
N PHE A 248 2.21 -4.65 -9.29
CA PHE A 248 2.40 -4.13 -7.94
C PHE A 248 1.84 -5.08 -6.87
N PHE A 249 0.57 -5.47 -6.98
CA PHE A 249 -0.09 -6.33 -5.98
C PHE A 249 0.47 -7.76 -5.98
N ASN A 250 0.89 -8.29 -7.13
CA ASN A 250 1.67 -9.54 -7.16
C ASN A 250 3.02 -9.37 -6.44
N GLY A 251 3.71 -8.24 -6.67
CA GLY A 251 4.95 -7.91 -5.97
C GLY A 251 4.75 -7.76 -4.45
N MET A 252 3.62 -7.22 -4.01
CA MET A 252 3.24 -7.14 -2.60
C MET A 252 2.82 -8.49 -2.00
N GLY A 253 2.73 -9.56 -2.80
CA GLY A 253 2.26 -10.87 -2.35
C GLY A 253 0.76 -10.94 -2.08
N SER A 254 -0.03 -9.99 -2.57
CA SER A 254 -1.47 -9.96 -2.32
C SER A 254 -2.17 -11.17 -2.94
N ILE A 255 -3.17 -11.70 -2.23
CA ILE A 255 -4.00 -12.81 -2.71
C ILE A 255 -5.24 -12.19 -3.36
N PRO A 256 -5.46 -12.33 -4.68
CA PRO A 256 -6.66 -11.81 -5.32
C PRO A 256 -7.91 -12.46 -4.74
N THR A 257 -8.95 -11.68 -4.53
CA THR A 257 -10.28 -12.17 -4.15
C THR A 257 -11.39 -11.40 -4.86
N SER A 258 -12.55 -12.05 -4.95
CA SER A 258 -13.76 -11.50 -5.56
C SER A 258 -14.74 -11.11 -4.45
N ARG A 259 -15.20 -9.85 -4.43
CA ARG A 259 -16.16 -9.37 -3.41
C ARG A 259 -17.53 -10.08 -3.51
N TYR A 260 -17.88 -10.58 -4.69
CA TYR A 260 -19.23 -11.06 -5.02
C TYR A 260 -19.36 -12.59 -5.09
N LYS A 261 -18.26 -13.33 -4.85
CA LYS A 261 -18.23 -14.79 -5.00
C LYS A 261 -17.24 -15.38 -4.01
N VAL A 262 -17.60 -16.51 -3.41
CA VAL A 262 -16.65 -17.32 -2.66
C VAL A 262 -15.65 -17.92 -3.65
N ASP A 263 -14.50 -17.26 -3.79
CA ASP A 263 -13.44 -17.73 -4.68
C ASP A 263 -12.66 -18.86 -4.01
N SER A 264 -13.00 -20.09 -4.38
CA SER A 264 -12.29 -21.31 -3.97
C SER A 264 -10.79 -21.26 -4.33
N GLY A 265 -10.42 -20.53 -5.38
CA GLY A 265 -9.04 -20.25 -5.76
C GLY A 265 -8.30 -19.44 -4.69
N SER A 266 -8.86 -18.29 -4.27
CA SER A 266 -8.31 -17.46 -3.18
C SER A 266 -8.13 -18.25 -1.89
N VAL A 267 -9.14 -19.07 -1.52
CA VAL A 267 -9.09 -19.89 -0.31
C VAL A 267 -7.97 -20.93 -0.39
N ARG A 268 -7.81 -21.61 -1.54
CA ARG A 268 -6.70 -22.55 -1.76
C ARG A 268 -5.34 -21.85 -1.70
N ALA A 269 -5.21 -20.68 -2.32
CA ALA A 269 -3.99 -19.88 -2.29
C ALA A 269 -3.62 -19.47 -0.86
N PHE A 270 -4.60 -19.03 -0.07
CA PHE A 270 -4.45 -18.69 1.34
C PHE A 270 -3.96 -19.88 2.17
N LEU A 271 -4.65 -21.03 2.08
CA LEU A 271 -4.26 -22.23 2.83
C LEU A 271 -2.88 -22.76 2.40
N SER A 272 -2.54 -22.64 1.11
CA SER A 272 -1.23 -23.03 0.59
C SER A 272 -0.12 -22.13 1.13
N ALA A 273 -0.32 -20.81 1.12
CA ALA A 273 0.62 -19.83 1.67
C ALA A 273 0.89 -20.07 3.17
N LEU A 274 -0.16 -20.35 3.95
CA LEU A 274 -0.02 -20.66 5.37
C LEU A 274 0.82 -21.93 5.58
N LYS A 275 0.57 -22.99 4.80
CA LYS A 275 1.36 -24.23 4.83
C LYS A 275 2.82 -24.03 4.43
N GLN A 276 3.11 -23.03 3.60
CA GLN A 276 4.47 -22.67 3.20
C GLN A 276 5.19 -21.83 4.26
N GLY A 277 4.56 -21.54 5.40
CA GLY A 277 5.17 -20.76 6.48
C GLY A 277 5.01 -19.24 6.33
N GLU A 278 4.13 -18.77 5.44
CA GLU A 278 3.84 -17.35 5.28
C GLU A 278 2.83 -16.85 6.33
N THR A 279 3.03 -15.62 6.80
CA THR A 279 2.05 -14.93 7.66
C THR A 279 0.99 -14.26 6.80
N LEU A 280 -0.27 -14.41 7.20
CA LEU A 280 -1.43 -13.94 6.44
C LEU A 280 -2.22 -12.91 7.23
N GLY A 281 -2.69 -11.87 6.56
CA GLY A 281 -3.50 -10.81 7.14
C GLY A 281 -4.92 -10.84 6.59
N ILE A 282 -5.90 -10.79 7.48
CA ILE A 282 -7.33 -10.74 7.16
C ILE A 282 -7.96 -9.56 7.88
N PHE A 283 -8.72 -8.76 7.13
CA PHE A 283 -9.68 -7.81 7.66
C PHE A 283 -11.05 -8.49 7.64
N PRO A 284 -11.56 -8.99 8.78
CA PRO A 284 -12.71 -9.88 8.81
C PRO A 284 -14.02 -9.18 8.42
N GLU A 285 -14.04 -7.85 8.49
CA GLU A 285 -15.09 -6.96 7.99
C GLU A 285 -15.24 -7.02 6.45
N GLY A 286 -14.19 -7.39 5.72
CA GLY A 286 -14.17 -7.46 4.24
C GLY A 286 -14.19 -6.11 3.53
N GLU A 287 -14.68 -5.06 4.21
CA GLU A 287 -14.75 -3.70 3.71
C GLU A 287 -14.28 -2.69 4.76
N ARG A 288 -14.12 -1.44 4.34
CA ARG A 288 -13.77 -0.34 5.25
C ARG A 288 -15.01 0.37 5.69
N THR A 289 -15.07 0.69 6.97
CA THR A 289 -16.11 1.54 7.52
C THR A 289 -16.13 2.93 6.89
N TRP A 290 -17.34 3.48 6.79
CA TRP A 290 -17.60 4.83 6.32
C TRP A 290 -17.60 5.86 7.44
N ASP A 291 -18.13 5.50 8.60
CA ASP A 291 -18.39 6.36 9.76
C ASP A 291 -17.40 6.14 10.91
N GLY A 292 -16.57 5.09 10.84
CA GLY A 292 -15.61 4.72 11.87
C GLY A 292 -16.15 3.61 12.80
N ASN A 293 -17.41 3.22 12.67
CA ASN A 293 -17.96 2.07 13.38
C ASN A 293 -17.51 0.75 12.73
N PRO A 294 -17.16 -0.26 13.52
CA PRO A 294 -16.77 -1.56 12.99
C PRO A 294 -17.94 -2.30 12.35
N LEU A 295 -17.69 -2.87 11.17
CA LEU A 295 -18.65 -3.63 10.40
C LEU A 295 -18.88 -5.05 10.96
N PRO A 296 -19.99 -5.70 10.58
CA PRO A 296 -20.20 -7.11 10.92
C PRO A 296 -19.18 -8.01 10.22
N ILE A 297 -18.84 -9.13 10.86
CA ILE A 297 -17.90 -10.12 10.33
C ILE A 297 -18.67 -11.20 9.59
N SER A 298 -18.28 -11.48 8.35
CA SER A 298 -18.93 -12.51 7.54
C SER A 298 -18.71 -13.92 8.12
N SER A 299 -19.77 -14.72 8.18
CA SER A 299 -19.71 -16.14 8.56
C SER A 299 -18.78 -16.96 7.66
N THR A 300 -18.54 -16.52 6.42
CA THR A 300 -17.58 -17.12 5.48
C THR A 300 -16.15 -16.98 5.96
N VAL A 301 -15.77 -15.83 6.54
CA VAL A 301 -14.44 -15.62 7.13
C VAL A 301 -14.25 -16.55 8.33
N MET A 302 -15.25 -16.66 9.19
CA MET A 302 -15.18 -17.57 10.35
C MET A 302 -14.98 -19.03 9.94
N ARG A 303 -15.66 -19.48 8.87
CA ARG A 303 -15.46 -20.83 8.30
C ARG A 303 -14.04 -21.02 7.74
N LEU A 304 -13.46 -20.00 7.10
CA LEU A 304 -12.08 -20.04 6.62
C LEU A 304 -11.09 -20.18 7.78
N LEU A 305 -11.25 -19.39 8.84
CA LEU A 305 -10.37 -19.42 10.01
C LEU A 305 -10.38 -20.79 10.69
N LYS A 306 -11.56 -21.39 10.86
CA LYS A 306 -11.70 -22.77 11.40
C LYS A 306 -11.00 -23.81 10.52
N ARG A 307 -10.99 -23.62 9.20
CA ARG A 307 -10.33 -24.54 8.25
C ARG A 307 -8.82 -24.35 8.19
N ALA A 308 -8.31 -23.16 8.49
CA ALA A 308 -6.90 -22.83 8.32
C ALA A 308 -5.98 -23.52 9.34
N ASN A 309 -6.51 -23.86 10.53
CA ASN A 309 -5.81 -24.61 11.58
C ASN A 309 -4.39 -24.07 11.90
N GLY A 310 -4.23 -22.75 11.95
CA GLY A 310 -2.99 -22.06 12.31
C GLY A 310 -3.21 -21.06 13.44
N PRO A 311 -2.14 -20.58 14.11
CA PRO A 311 -2.26 -19.60 15.19
C PRO A 311 -2.97 -18.34 14.70
N LEU A 312 -4.01 -17.91 15.43
CA LEU A 312 -4.74 -16.69 15.13
C LEU A 312 -4.33 -15.60 16.11
N VAL A 313 -3.93 -14.44 15.59
CA VAL A 313 -3.60 -13.27 16.40
C VAL A 313 -4.55 -12.15 16.01
N ALA A 314 -5.31 -11.63 16.96
CA ALA A 314 -6.09 -10.42 16.72
C ALA A 314 -5.23 -9.17 16.93
N ALA A 315 -5.55 -8.12 16.21
CA ALA A 315 -4.96 -6.80 16.34
C ALA A 315 -6.06 -5.74 16.27
N ARG A 316 -5.88 -4.66 17.03
CA ARG A 316 -6.74 -3.49 16.94
C ARG A 316 -5.92 -2.29 16.51
N ILE A 317 -6.40 -1.61 15.48
CA ILE A 317 -5.84 -0.38 14.93
C ILE A 317 -6.77 0.77 15.30
N VAL A 318 -6.26 1.72 16.11
CA VAL A 318 -6.96 2.95 16.50
C VAL A 318 -6.24 4.15 15.91
N GLY A 319 -6.99 5.16 15.44
CA GLY A 319 -6.44 6.38 14.85
C GLY A 319 -6.33 6.34 13.32
N SER A 320 -6.38 5.16 12.70
CA SER A 320 -6.26 5.05 11.24
C SER A 320 -7.45 5.64 10.49
N TYR A 321 -8.67 5.51 11.04
CA TYR A 321 -9.86 6.20 10.51
C TYR A 321 -9.67 7.70 10.55
N ALA A 322 -9.26 8.26 11.70
CA ALA A 322 -9.00 9.69 11.83
C ALA A 322 -7.95 10.19 10.82
N ALA A 323 -6.91 9.39 10.60
CA ALA A 323 -5.81 9.66 9.68
C ALA A 323 -6.20 9.61 8.20
N TYR A 324 -7.04 8.67 7.76
CA TYR A 324 -7.49 8.64 6.37
C TYR A 324 -8.84 7.93 6.22
N PRO A 325 -9.94 8.64 6.51
CA PRO A 325 -11.29 8.08 6.44
C PRO A 325 -11.77 7.97 4.99
N ARG A 326 -12.71 7.05 4.73
CA ARG A 326 -13.17 6.70 3.37
C ARG A 326 -13.74 7.89 2.59
N TRP A 327 -14.39 8.84 3.26
CA TRP A 327 -14.94 10.04 2.64
C TRP A 327 -13.85 11.06 2.24
N SER A 328 -12.70 11.11 2.92
CA SER A 328 -11.64 12.10 2.67
C SER A 328 -10.72 11.70 1.51
N SER A 329 -10.19 12.68 0.77
CA SER A 329 -9.37 12.45 -0.44
C SER A 329 -7.87 12.38 -0.17
N TYR A 330 -7.43 12.65 1.06
CA TYR A 330 -6.03 12.61 1.44
C TYR A 330 -5.84 12.20 2.91
N PRO A 331 -4.72 11.53 3.22
CA PRO A 331 -4.36 11.21 4.60
C PRO A 331 -3.86 12.46 5.35
N LEU A 332 -3.94 12.42 6.68
CA LEU A 332 -3.33 13.43 7.57
C LEU A 332 -2.46 12.74 8.62
N PRO A 333 -1.38 13.41 9.08
CA PRO A 333 -0.63 13.02 10.25
C PRO A 333 -1.53 12.76 11.47
N GLY A 334 -1.25 11.69 12.21
CA GLY A 334 -2.08 11.26 13.32
C GLY A 334 -1.38 10.35 14.31
N ARG A 335 -2.05 10.07 15.42
CA ARG A 335 -1.62 9.06 16.39
C ARG A 335 -2.25 7.73 16.02
N ILE A 336 -1.44 6.71 15.85
CA ILE A 336 -1.88 5.36 15.50
C ILE A 336 -1.50 4.45 16.66
N ARG A 337 -2.46 3.72 17.21
CA ARG A 337 -2.20 2.68 18.21
C ARG A 337 -2.52 1.33 17.58
N VAL A 338 -1.54 0.42 17.59
CA VAL A 338 -1.72 -0.97 17.17
C VAL A 338 -1.54 -1.85 18.40
N ARG A 339 -2.59 -2.54 18.81
CA ARG A 339 -2.56 -3.48 19.94
C ARG A 339 -2.73 -4.90 19.44
N PHE A 340 -1.76 -5.76 19.70
CA PHE A 340 -1.84 -7.20 19.43
C PHE A 340 -2.35 -7.95 20.67
N PHE A 341 -3.27 -8.87 20.45
CA PHE A 341 -3.83 -9.73 21.49
C PHE A 341 -3.13 -11.08 21.52
N ALA A 342 -3.23 -11.80 22.64
CA ALA A 342 -2.67 -13.13 22.77
C ALA A 342 -3.20 -14.07 21.65
N PRO A 343 -2.35 -14.98 21.12
CA PRO A 343 -2.79 -15.96 20.13
C PRO A 343 -3.91 -16.83 20.69
N SER A 344 -4.94 -17.11 19.89
CA SER A 344 -6.08 -17.92 20.31
C SER A 344 -6.53 -18.90 19.22
N SER A 345 -7.32 -19.89 19.63
CA SER A 345 -8.00 -20.80 18.69
C SER A 345 -9.12 -20.09 17.93
N ALA A 346 -9.60 -20.70 16.83
CA ALA A 346 -10.73 -20.15 16.06
C ALA A 346 -12.04 -20.04 16.85
N ASN A 347 -12.24 -20.86 17.89
CA ASN A 347 -13.44 -20.80 18.72
C ASN A 347 -13.38 -19.61 19.68
N GLU A 348 -12.27 -19.45 20.40
CA GLU A 348 -12.00 -18.32 21.31
C GLU A 348 -11.89 -16.98 20.55
N MET A 349 -11.43 -17.01 19.29
CA MET A 349 -11.26 -15.82 18.45
C MET A 349 -12.57 -15.05 18.26
N THR A 350 -13.74 -15.70 18.37
CA THR A 350 -15.04 -15.01 18.24
C THR A 350 -15.20 -13.90 19.29
N GLU A 351 -14.79 -14.16 20.53
CA GLU A 351 -14.85 -13.19 21.63
C GLU A 351 -13.78 -12.10 21.45
N THR A 352 -12.55 -12.49 21.10
CA THR A 352 -11.46 -11.54 20.80
C THR A 352 -11.81 -10.60 19.65
N LEU A 353 -12.53 -11.09 18.64
CA LEU A 353 -13.03 -10.28 17.52
C LEU A 353 -14.06 -9.24 17.98
N ALA A 354 -14.84 -9.51 19.04
CA ALA A 354 -15.70 -8.49 19.64
C ALA A 354 -14.88 -7.35 20.27
N HIS A 355 -13.73 -7.67 20.88
CA HIS A 355 -12.84 -6.67 21.48
C HIS A 355 -12.14 -5.76 20.47
N ILE A 356 -11.82 -6.24 19.27
CA ILE A 356 -11.24 -5.37 18.22
C ILE A 356 -12.29 -4.46 17.57
N ARG A 357 -13.59 -4.74 17.73
CA ARG A 357 -14.73 -3.97 17.22
C ARG A 357 -15.18 -2.82 18.13
N GLY A 358 -14.28 -2.13 18.82
CA GLY A 358 -14.70 -0.91 19.53
C GLY A 358 -14.70 0.32 18.63
N SER A 359 -15.52 1.30 18.99
CA SER A 359 -15.75 2.55 18.26
C SER A 359 -14.70 3.65 18.49
N GLU A 360 -13.54 3.32 19.05
CA GLU A 360 -12.49 4.31 19.31
C GLU A 360 -11.82 4.73 17.99
N ILE A 361 -12.09 5.95 17.56
CA ILE A 361 -11.61 6.51 16.29
C ILE A 361 -10.15 6.98 16.37
N GLY A 362 -9.71 7.47 17.53
CA GLY A 362 -8.43 8.14 17.74
C GLY A 362 -8.44 9.63 17.33
N ARG A 363 -7.26 10.21 17.09
CA ARG A 363 -7.11 11.65 16.78
C ARG A 363 -6.01 11.96 15.76
N THR A 364 -6.21 13.01 14.97
CA THR A 364 -5.19 13.58 14.07
C THR A 364 -4.38 14.68 14.76
N VAL A 365 -3.20 14.99 14.20
CA VAL A 365 -2.39 16.14 14.65
C VAL A 365 -2.97 17.46 14.15
N LEU A 366 -3.46 17.46 12.90
CA LEU A 366 -4.07 18.60 12.23
C LEU A 366 -5.59 18.50 12.23
N SER A 367 -6.29 19.64 12.21
CA SER A 367 -7.74 19.65 12.01
C SER A 367 -8.08 19.21 10.59
N ARG A 368 -9.03 18.27 10.47
CA ARG A 368 -9.44 17.71 9.18
C ARG A 368 -10.44 18.65 8.49
N ARG A 369 -10.28 18.83 7.18
CA ARG A 369 -11.30 19.50 6.38
C ARG A 369 -12.50 18.58 6.17
N THR A 370 -13.70 19.15 6.18
CA THR A 370 -14.98 18.44 6.04
C THR A 370 -15.29 18.02 4.61
N HIS A 371 -14.50 18.43 3.62
CA HIS A 371 -14.73 18.07 2.22
C HIS A 371 -14.83 16.54 2.01
N GLY A 372 -15.91 16.11 1.37
CA GLY A 372 -16.27 14.71 1.13
C GLY A 372 -17.21 14.13 2.19
N LEU A 373 -17.35 14.77 3.36
CA LEU A 373 -18.20 14.31 4.45
C LEU A 373 -19.69 14.38 4.13
N GLU A 374 -20.09 15.25 3.20
CA GLU A 374 -21.44 15.33 2.61
C GLU A 374 -21.87 14.02 1.92
N ARG A 375 -20.91 13.14 1.55
CA ARG A 375 -21.23 11.81 1.04
C ARG A 375 -21.67 10.87 2.16
N LEU A 376 -21.06 11.01 3.34
CA LEU A 376 -21.42 10.24 4.54
C LEU A 376 -22.72 10.78 5.13
N ILE A 377 -22.81 12.09 5.32
CA ILE A 377 -23.94 12.80 5.91
C ILE A 377 -24.86 13.28 4.79
N TRP A 378 -25.51 12.33 4.11
CA TRP A 378 -26.28 12.60 2.90
C TRP A 378 -27.67 13.21 3.15
N ALA A 379 -28.12 13.27 4.41
CA ALA A 379 -29.32 14.00 4.82
C ALA A 379 -29.09 14.81 6.11
N CYS A 380 -29.91 15.83 6.32
CA CYS A 380 -29.81 16.70 7.48
C CYS A 380 -30.44 16.07 8.75
N PRO A 381 -29.74 16.05 9.90
CA PRO A 381 -30.29 15.52 11.15
C PRO A 381 -31.41 16.38 11.75
N VAL A 382 -31.42 17.69 11.49
CA VAL A 382 -32.41 18.61 12.06
C VAL A 382 -33.71 18.59 11.25
N CYS A 383 -33.63 18.93 9.95
CA CYS A 383 -34.81 19.10 9.11
C CYS A 383 -35.13 17.91 8.20
N GLY A 384 -34.25 16.90 8.12
CA GLY A 384 -34.45 15.73 7.26
C GLY A 384 -34.13 15.96 5.77
N ALA A 385 -33.69 17.16 5.37
CA ALA A 385 -33.42 17.46 3.96
C ALA A 385 -32.33 16.53 3.37
N ILE A 386 -32.70 15.75 2.35
CA ILE A 386 -31.80 14.88 1.59
C ILE A 386 -30.97 15.74 0.61
N GLY A 387 -29.66 15.49 0.54
CA GLY A 387 -28.75 16.20 -0.36
C GLY A 387 -28.47 17.67 0.00
N GLY A 388 -29.07 18.19 1.08
CA GLY A 388 -28.91 19.58 1.49
C GLY A 388 -27.69 19.86 2.37
N ILE A 389 -26.78 18.90 2.54
CA ILE A 389 -25.58 19.04 3.38
C ILE A 389 -24.41 19.51 2.53
N THR A 390 -23.75 20.58 2.97
CA THR A 390 -22.55 21.13 2.33
C THR A 390 -21.39 21.21 3.32
N SER A 391 -20.17 21.11 2.78
CA SER A 391 -18.94 21.11 3.56
C SER A 391 -18.00 22.20 3.09
N ARG A 392 -17.58 23.10 3.99
CA ARG A 392 -16.60 24.15 3.70
C ARG A 392 -15.59 24.31 4.83
N GLY A 393 -14.31 24.13 4.50
CA GLY A 393 -13.24 24.24 5.49
C GLY A 393 -13.38 23.15 6.57
N GLN A 394 -13.66 23.54 7.81
CA GLN A 394 -13.93 22.63 8.94
C GLN A 394 -15.40 22.60 9.35
N LYS A 395 -16.27 23.31 8.61
CA LYS A 395 -17.69 23.41 8.89
C LYS A 395 -18.51 22.53 7.95
N ILE A 396 -19.66 22.12 8.44
CA ILE A 396 -20.72 21.44 7.70
C ILE A 396 -21.98 22.26 7.95
N SER A 397 -22.78 22.50 6.92
CA SER A 397 -24.04 23.21 7.07
C SER A 397 -25.14 22.62 6.21
N CYS A 398 -26.39 22.86 6.62
CA CYS A 398 -27.55 22.52 5.81
C CYS A 398 -28.02 23.74 5.01
N GLU A 399 -28.22 23.60 3.70
CA GLU A 399 -28.73 24.69 2.84
C GLU A 399 -30.20 25.05 3.13
N ARG A 400 -30.97 24.12 3.72
CA ARG A 400 -32.42 24.28 3.94
C ARG A 400 -32.79 24.89 5.28
N CYS A 401 -32.17 24.39 6.36
CA CYS A 401 -32.46 24.88 7.72
C CYS A 401 -31.32 25.71 8.31
N HIS A 402 -30.22 25.90 7.57
CA HIS A 402 -29.06 26.69 7.96
C HIS A 402 -28.36 26.25 9.26
N ALA A 403 -28.68 25.05 9.77
CA ALA A 403 -27.95 24.45 10.88
C ALA A 403 -26.47 24.27 10.50
N GLU A 404 -25.56 24.63 11.41
CA GLU A 404 -24.11 24.52 11.25
C GLU A 404 -23.49 23.61 12.29
N TRP A 405 -22.47 22.87 11.86
CA TRP A 405 -21.61 22.05 12.71
C TRP A 405 -20.14 22.22 12.32
N SER A 406 -19.23 21.82 13.20
CA SER A 406 -17.80 21.78 12.91
C SER A 406 -17.18 20.44 13.34
N LEU A 407 -16.09 20.05 12.70
CA LEU A 407 -15.38 18.81 12.99
C LEU A 407 -14.07 19.08 13.71
N ASP A 408 -13.87 18.47 14.88
CA ASP A 408 -12.61 18.60 15.62
C ASP A 408 -11.56 17.54 15.24
N ARG A 409 -10.38 17.59 15.89
CA ARG A 409 -9.25 16.69 15.60
C ARG A 409 -9.49 15.23 16.00
N SER A 410 -10.49 14.97 16.84
CA SER A 410 -10.92 13.63 17.24
C SER A 410 -12.10 13.14 16.39
N LEU A 411 -12.45 13.90 15.35
CA LEU A 411 -13.64 13.69 14.53
C LEU A 411 -14.94 13.73 15.35
N ASN A 412 -15.02 14.58 16.38
CA ASN A 412 -16.29 14.92 16.99
C ASN A 412 -16.96 16.05 16.20
N VAL A 413 -18.26 15.91 15.99
CA VAL A 413 -19.13 16.93 15.41
C VAL A 413 -19.62 17.84 16.54
N ARG A 414 -19.29 19.12 16.42
CA ARG A 414 -19.65 20.17 17.38
C ARG A 414 -20.75 21.04 16.80
N ALA A 415 -21.87 21.14 17.50
CA ALA A 415 -22.95 22.06 17.21
C ALA A 415 -22.70 23.45 17.81
N ALA A 416 -23.47 24.45 17.36
CA ALA A 416 -23.33 25.84 17.79
C ALA A 416 -23.68 26.06 19.28
N ASP A 417 -24.50 25.19 19.87
CA ASP A 417 -24.87 25.17 21.29
C ASP A 417 -23.76 24.62 22.21
N GLY A 418 -22.62 24.19 21.64
CA GLY A 418 -21.50 23.61 22.37
C GLY A 418 -21.57 22.09 22.52
N THR A 419 -22.67 21.45 22.09
CA THR A 419 -22.81 19.99 22.12
C THR A 419 -21.79 19.35 21.18
N SER A 420 -21.08 18.33 21.65
CA SER A 420 -20.03 17.63 20.90
C SER A 420 -20.27 16.13 20.96
N VAL A 421 -20.50 15.51 19.79
CA VAL A 421 -20.74 14.06 19.68
C VAL A 421 -19.76 13.42 18.68
N PRO A 422 -19.30 12.18 18.88
CA PRO A 422 -18.48 11.48 17.91
C PRO A 422 -19.18 11.38 16.55
N LEU A 423 -18.44 11.55 15.44
CA LEU A 423 -18.98 11.44 14.09
C LEU A 423 -19.83 10.17 13.84
N PRO A 424 -19.42 8.95 14.25
CA PRO A 424 -20.25 7.77 14.06
C PRO A 424 -21.59 7.84 14.81
N GLN A 425 -21.61 8.41 16.02
CA GLN A 425 -22.87 8.66 16.73
C GLN A 425 -23.69 9.74 16.03
N PHE A 426 -23.04 10.78 15.51
CA PHE A 426 -23.70 11.82 14.72
C PHE A 426 -24.28 11.29 13.41
N VAL A 427 -23.84 10.13 12.90
CA VAL A 427 -24.32 9.54 11.65
C VAL A 427 -25.40 8.47 11.91
N SER A 428 -25.53 7.95 13.14
CA SER A 428 -26.49 6.87 13.46
C SER A 428 -27.94 7.28 13.20
N PHE A 429 -28.28 8.58 13.31
CA PHE A 429 -29.62 9.08 12.99
C PHE A 429 -30.05 8.75 11.55
N LEU A 430 -29.11 8.62 10.60
CA LEU A 430 -29.41 8.25 9.21
C LEU A 430 -29.94 6.82 9.10
N SER A 431 -29.63 5.96 10.07
CA SER A 431 -30.15 4.59 10.15
C SER A 431 -31.45 4.48 10.96
N GLU A 432 -31.67 5.39 11.91
CA GLU A 432 -32.80 5.38 12.85
C GLU A 432 -34.05 6.05 12.29
N LYS A 433 -33.89 7.05 11.42
CA LYS A 433 -35.01 7.79 10.82
C LYS A 433 -35.33 7.25 9.43
N ASP A 434 -36.62 7.10 9.16
CA ASP A 434 -37.09 6.80 7.81
C ASP A 434 -37.08 8.08 6.95
N PHE A 435 -36.08 8.19 6.08
CA PHE A 435 -35.94 9.31 5.14
C PHE A 435 -36.72 9.10 3.85
N PHE A 436 -37.05 7.85 3.53
CA PHE A 436 -37.61 7.48 2.25
C PHE A 436 -39.11 7.20 2.34
N GLY A 437 -39.68 6.82 3.48
CA GLY A 437 -41.12 6.72 3.70
C GLY A 437 -41.87 6.02 2.55
N GLU A 438 -42.99 6.61 2.14
CA GLU A 438 -43.78 6.22 0.96
C GLU A 438 -43.20 6.73 -0.38
N THR A 439 -41.96 7.23 -0.39
CA THR A 439 -41.34 7.75 -1.63
C THR A 439 -41.08 6.59 -2.58
N ASP A 440 -41.88 6.46 -3.62
CA ASP A 440 -41.77 5.35 -4.59
C ASP A 440 -40.68 5.56 -5.64
N SER A 441 -40.16 6.78 -5.76
CA SER A 441 -39.14 7.12 -6.75
C SER A 441 -38.20 8.21 -6.25
N LEU A 442 -36.90 8.00 -6.43
CA LEU A 442 -35.86 9.02 -6.22
C LEU A 442 -35.13 9.27 -7.53
N SER A 443 -34.74 10.53 -7.78
CA SER A 443 -33.87 10.90 -8.89
C SER A 443 -32.50 11.39 -8.41
N SER A 444 -31.48 11.21 -9.26
CA SER A 444 -30.12 11.71 -8.98
C SER A 444 -29.91 13.13 -9.50
N ILE A 445 -29.24 13.98 -8.75
CA ILE A 445 -28.96 15.39 -9.11
C ILE A 445 -27.77 15.51 -10.12
N GLY A 446 -27.58 14.52 -10.98
CA GLY A 446 -26.47 14.51 -11.95
C GLY A 446 -26.52 13.33 -12.92
N SER A 447 -25.54 13.27 -13.82
CA SER A 447 -25.35 12.10 -14.67
C SER A 447 -24.86 10.92 -13.85
N VAL A 448 -25.30 9.73 -14.22
CA VAL A 448 -24.81 8.45 -13.71
C VAL A 448 -24.34 7.63 -14.89
N ASP A 449 -23.15 7.03 -14.79
CA ASP A 449 -22.74 6.02 -15.76
C ASP A 449 -23.21 4.65 -15.31
N LEU A 450 -23.93 3.99 -16.20
CA LEU A 450 -24.36 2.63 -15.98
C LEU A 450 -23.46 1.66 -16.72
N LEU A 451 -22.89 0.71 -16.00
CA LEU A 451 -22.09 -0.36 -16.59
C LEU A 451 -22.69 -1.73 -16.31
N VAL A 452 -22.72 -2.59 -17.32
CA VAL A 452 -23.23 -3.96 -17.24
C VAL A 452 -22.19 -4.95 -17.73
N GLY A 453 -22.09 -6.09 -17.05
CA GLY A 453 -21.21 -7.18 -17.47
C GLY A 453 -20.87 -8.14 -16.33
N GLY A 454 -19.86 -8.98 -16.56
CA GLY A 454 -19.29 -9.89 -15.57
C GLY A 454 -17.96 -9.37 -15.03
N GLU A 455 -16.85 -9.96 -15.47
CA GLU A 455 -15.50 -9.48 -15.12
C GLU A 455 -15.16 -8.14 -15.79
N GLU A 456 -15.60 -7.95 -17.04
CA GLU A 456 -15.52 -6.69 -17.77
C GLU A 456 -16.88 -5.99 -17.78
N LEU A 457 -16.85 -4.69 -17.51
CA LEU A 457 -18.03 -3.84 -17.43
C LEU A 457 -18.02 -2.89 -18.62
N THR A 458 -19.11 -2.84 -19.39
CA THR A 458 -19.27 -1.91 -20.51
C THR A 458 -20.29 -0.84 -20.17
N ARG A 459 -20.00 0.42 -20.52
CA ARG A 459 -20.95 1.52 -20.33
C ARG A 459 -22.11 1.33 -21.30
N VAL A 460 -23.32 1.23 -20.76
CA VAL A 460 -24.55 0.99 -21.54
C VAL A 460 -25.49 2.19 -21.58
N ALA A 461 -25.40 3.08 -20.58
CA ALA A 461 -26.22 4.29 -20.50
C ALA A 461 -25.51 5.37 -19.68
N SER A 462 -25.94 6.62 -19.89
CA SER A 462 -25.53 7.79 -19.13
C SER A 462 -26.71 8.75 -19.04
N GLY A 463 -26.98 9.28 -17.86
CA GLY A 463 -28.07 10.24 -17.68
C GLY A 463 -28.51 10.34 -16.23
N GLU A 464 -29.63 11.02 -15.99
CA GLU A 464 -30.30 10.98 -14.70
C GLU A 464 -30.76 9.55 -14.40
N VAL A 465 -30.51 9.07 -13.18
CA VAL A 465 -31.07 7.79 -12.72
C VAL A 465 -32.36 8.04 -11.97
N VAL A 466 -33.40 7.29 -12.31
CA VAL A 466 -34.70 7.29 -11.64
C VAL A 466 -35.05 5.85 -11.28
N TYR A 467 -35.42 5.60 -10.03
CA TYR A 467 -36.00 4.31 -9.64
C TYR A 467 -37.52 4.36 -9.78
N ARG A 468 -38.13 3.45 -10.53
CA ARG A 468 -39.59 3.39 -10.69
C ARG A 468 -40.02 1.96 -11.03
N ASP A 469 -41.11 1.49 -10.42
CA ASP A 469 -41.74 0.20 -10.71
C ASP A 469 -40.76 -1.00 -10.59
N GLY A 470 -39.88 -0.98 -9.59
CA GLY A 470 -38.89 -2.06 -9.36
C GLY A 470 -37.70 -2.06 -10.32
N ALA A 471 -37.53 -1.00 -11.12
CA ALA A 471 -36.45 -0.88 -12.10
C ALA A 471 -35.69 0.45 -11.96
N LEU A 472 -34.40 0.42 -12.31
CA LEU A 472 -33.59 1.63 -12.51
C LEU A 472 -33.67 2.06 -13.96
N HIS A 473 -34.02 3.32 -14.17
CA HIS A 473 -34.05 3.96 -15.48
C HIS A 473 -32.89 4.94 -15.58
N VAL A 474 -32.03 4.78 -16.58
CA VAL A 474 -30.90 5.69 -16.87
C VAL A 474 -30.98 6.10 -18.34
N GLY A 475 -31.38 7.35 -18.59
CA GLY A 475 -31.76 7.78 -19.93
C GLY A 475 -32.96 6.97 -20.45
N GLU A 476 -32.87 6.42 -21.66
CA GLU A 476 -33.95 5.62 -22.27
C GLU A 476 -33.94 4.13 -21.86
N ARG A 477 -32.96 3.69 -21.07
CA ARG A 477 -32.81 2.28 -20.71
C ARG A 477 -33.35 2.00 -19.32
N SER A 478 -34.08 0.88 -19.20
CA SER A 478 -34.62 0.35 -17.95
C SER A 478 -33.94 -0.95 -17.54
N PHE A 479 -33.70 -1.13 -16.25
CA PHE A 479 -33.01 -2.28 -15.66
C PHE A 479 -33.78 -2.80 -14.45
N PRO A 480 -34.48 -3.94 -14.55
CA PRO A 480 -35.23 -4.51 -13.43
C PRO A 480 -34.28 -4.98 -12.32
N LEU A 481 -34.66 -4.72 -11.06
CA LEU A 481 -33.90 -5.11 -9.87
C LEU A 481 -34.48 -6.31 -9.12
N SER A 482 -35.48 -7.00 -9.67
CA SER A 482 -36.15 -8.15 -9.05
C SER A 482 -35.21 -9.31 -8.68
N GLU A 483 -34.09 -9.45 -9.39
CA GLU A 483 -33.07 -10.49 -9.16
C GLU A 483 -31.83 -9.97 -8.40
N ALA A 484 -31.84 -8.72 -7.93
CA ALA A 484 -30.73 -8.16 -7.19
C ALA A 484 -30.55 -8.92 -5.86
N ARG A 485 -29.32 -9.36 -5.59
CA ARG A 485 -29.00 -10.14 -4.38
C ARG A 485 -28.11 -9.41 -3.40
N ILE A 486 -27.22 -8.57 -3.92
CA ILE A 486 -26.19 -7.89 -3.15
C ILE A 486 -26.08 -6.47 -3.69
N ILE A 487 -26.03 -5.51 -2.78
CA ILE A 487 -25.73 -4.12 -3.07
C ILE A 487 -24.49 -3.76 -2.25
N ARG A 488 -23.45 -3.23 -2.90
CA ARG A 488 -22.19 -2.86 -2.25
C ARG A 488 -21.64 -1.56 -2.80
N LEU A 489 -21.04 -0.78 -1.91
CA LEU A 489 -20.31 0.42 -2.29
C LEU A 489 -18.87 0.15 -2.66
N GLU A 490 -18.46 0.59 -3.85
CA GLU A 490 -17.07 0.57 -4.29
C GLU A 490 -16.51 1.99 -4.42
N GLY A 491 -15.38 2.26 -3.75
CA GLY A 491 -14.81 3.60 -3.73
C GLY A 491 -15.73 4.62 -3.04
N LYS A 492 -15.87 5.81 -3.65
CA LYS A 492 -16.64 6.93 -3.07
C LYS A 492 -17.84 7.37 -3.89
N ASP A 493 -18.03 6.76 -5.04
CA ASP A 493 -18.90 7.21 -6.12
C ASP A 493 -19.57 6.04 -6.83
N ARG A 494 -19.21 4.78 -6.52
CA ARG A 494 -19.74 3.62 -7.23
C ARG A 494 -20.61 2.77 -6.33
N LEU A 495 -21.78 2.43 -6.85
CA LEU A 495 -22.71 1.48 -6.25
C LEU A 495 -22.83 0.29 -7.18
N ASP A 496 -22.54 -0.89 -6.66
CA ASP A 496 -22.55 -2.14 -7.38
C ASP A 496 -23.71 -3.02 -6.94
N ILE A 497 -24.47 -3.50 -7.91
CA ILE A 497 -25.61 -4.38 -7.73
C ILE A 497 -25.30 -5.70 -8.41
N GLY A 498 -25.24 -6.76 -7.62
CA GLY A 498 -24.96 -8.13 -8.06
C GLY A 498 -26.23 -8.93 -8.29
N PHE A 499 -26.27 -9.67 -9.39
CA PHE A 499 -27.36 -10.58 -9.76
C PHE A 499 -26.88 -12.03 -9.78
N ALA A 500 -27.79 -12.97 -10.07
CA ALA A 500 -27.41 -14.35 -10.38
C ALA A 500 -26.52 -14.44 -11.64
N GLN A 501 -25.81 -15.56 -11.80
CA GLN A 501 -25.00 -15.88 -12.99
C GLN A 501 -23.87 -14.88 -13.30
N ASP A 502 -23.25 -14.32 -12.27
CA ASP A 502 -22.10 -13.40 -12.38
C ASP A 502 -22.41 -12.09 -13.17
N ARG A 503 -23.69 -11.73 -13.35
CA ARG A 503 -24.08 -10.41 -13.92
C ARG A 503 -24.01 -9.33 -12.85
N ARG A 504 -23.42 -8.19 -13.21
CA ARG A 504 -23.27 -7.00 -12.36
C ARG A 504 -23.77 -5.76 -13.06
N LEU A 505 -24.41 -4.90 -12.30
CA LEU A 505 -24.77 -3.54 -12.67
C LEU A 505 -24.02 -2.56 -11.77
N ARG A 506 -23.38 -1.56 -12.37
CA ARG A 506 -22.63 -0.53 -11.64
C ARG A 506 -23.18 0.84 -11.97
N LEU A 507 -23.54 1.59 -10.94
CA LEU A 507 -23.85 3.01 -11.01
C LEU A 507 -22.62 3.81 -10.59
N VAL A 508 -22.16 4.73 -11.43
CA VAL A 508 -21.12 5.71 -11.09
C VAL A 508 -21.77 7.08 -10.91
N LEU A 509 -21.87 7.51 -9.65
CA LEU A 509 -22.57 8.71 -9.22
C LEU A 509 -21.61 9.91 -9.20
N HIS A 510 -21.86 10.90 -10.07
CA HIS A 510 -20.96 12.05 -10.23
C HIS A 510 -21.20 13.17 -9.21
N ARG A 511 -22.45 13.40 -8.80
CA ARG A 511 -22.85 14.52 -7.92
C ARG A 511 -23.63 14.11 -6.68
N ASP A 512 -23.95 12.84 -6.54
CA ASP A 512 -24.86 12.33 -5.52
C ASP A 512 -24.14 11.37 -4.57
N SER A 513 -24.71 11.16 -3.39
CA SER A 513 -24.14 10.23 -2.41
C SER A 513 -24.50 8.79 -2.77
N PRO A 514 -23.51 7.89 -2.90
CA PRO A 514 -23.80 6.49 -3.16
C PRO A 514 -24.35 5.78 -1.90
N LEU A 515 -24.06 6.28 -0.69
CA LEU A 515 -24.64 5.76 0.57
C LEU A 515 -26.14 6.01 0.66
N LYS A 516 -26.62 7.15 0.13
CA LYS A 516 -28.05 7.43 0.01
C LYS A 516 -28.74 6.36 -0.85
N TRP A 517 -28.17 6.07 -2.02
CA TRP A 517 -28.73 5.10 -2.97
C TRP A 517 -28.64 3.67 -2.45
N GLU A 518 -27.55 3.30 -1.77
CA GLU A 518 -27.43 2.01 -1.10
C GLU A 518 -28.57 1.82 -0.09
N ARG A 519 -28.75 2.80 0.81
CA ARG A 519 -29.81 2.74 1.81
C ARG A 519 -31.21 2.68 1.20
N PHE A 520 -31.49 3.55 0.23
CA PHE A 520 -32.77 3.56 -0.49
C PHE A 520 -33.09 2.20 -1.12
N LEU A 521 -32.09 1.57 -1.77
CA LEU A 521 -32.30 0.29 -2.43
C LEU A 521 -32.42 -0.88 -1.44
N TRP A 522 -31.71 -0.85 -0.30
CA TRP A 522 -31.94 -1.83 0.77
C TRP A 522 -33.37 -1.76 1.29
N ASP A 523 -33.87 -0.55 1.57
CA ASP A 523 -35.23 -0.34 2.08
C ASP A 523 -36.29 -0.79 1.04
N LYS A 524 -36.07 -0.54 -0.27
CA LYS A 524 -37.02 -0.89 -1.34
C LYS A 524 -36.98 -2.36 -1.77
N LEU A 525 -35.82 -3.00 -1.76
CA LEU A 525 -35.65 -4.39 -2.23
C LEU A 525 -35.68 -5.42 -1.10
N ASN A 526 -35.76 -4.96 0.16
CA ASN A 526 -35.70 -5.81 1.35
C ASN A 526 -34.45 -6.72 1.34
N ILE A 527 -33.31 -6.15 0.92
CA ILE A 527 -32.02 -6.83 0.89
C ILE A 527 -31.29 -6.50 2.19
N GLU A 528 -30.87 -7.52 2.93
CA GLU A 528 -30.06 -7.32 4.14
C GLU A 528 -28.64 -6.78 3.79
N PRO A 529 -28.10 -5.81 4.58
CA PRO A 529 -26.78 -5.20 4.39
C PRO A 529 -25.54 -6.14 4.39
#